data_AF-A0A8E2AGD1-F1
#
_entry.id   AF-A0A8E2AGD1-F1
#
_cell.length_a   1.000
_cell.length_b   1.000
_cell.length_c   1.000
_cell.angle_alpha   90.00
_cell.angle_beta   90.00
_cell.angle_gamma   90.00
#
_symmetry.space_group_name_H-M   'P 1'
#
loop_
_entity.id
_entity.type
_entity.pdbx_description
1 polymer ?
#
loop_
_entity_poly.entity_id
_entity_poly.type
_entity_poly.pdbx_seq_one_letter_code
_entity_poly.pdbx_strand_id
1 'polypeptide(L)'
;AIELSSAKHYATGARDYISFCLSHSLPLDPTPQTLARYIAYTSRYIASAPKYLTGARHFLRELYPEFEQNRAHPMVQAVIAGSRKVRADPVHRKLPLRTADLLTFANIADMSHDFDDLLFATI
;
A
#
# COMPACT_ATOMS: atom_id res chain seq x y z
N ALA A 1 14.18 -5.27 17.47
CA ALA A 1 12.92 -5.94 17.85
C ALA A 1 11.82 -5.47 16.91
N ILE A 2 10.88 -6.34 16.50
CA ILE A 2 9.75 -5.94 15.65
C ILE A 2 8.67 -5.34 16.55
N GLU A 3 8.17 -4.15 16.20
CA GLU A 3 7.04 -3.51 16.88
C GLU A 3 5.81 -4.44 16.95
N LEU A 4 5.13 -4.49 18.10
CA LEU A 4 4.05 -5.45 18.36
C LEU A 4 2.88 -5.32 17.37
N SER A 5 2.60 -4.09 16.92
CA SER A 5 1.60 -3.77 15.89
C SER A 5 2.00 -4.33 14.51
N SER A 6 3.28 -4.17 14.14
CA SER A 6 3.85 -4.70 12.91
C SER A 6 3.83 -6.23 12.89
N ALA A 7 4.10 -6.88 14.02
CA ALA A 7 4.02 -8.35 14.14
C ALA A 7 2.61 -8.89 13.87
N LYS A 8 1.57 -8.22 14.40
CA LYS A 8 0.16 -8.59 14.15
C LYS A 8 -0.23 -8.44 12.67
N HIS A 9 0.22 -7.37 12.02
CA HIS A 9 -0.02 -7.16 10.59
C HIS A 9 0.69 -8.20 9.73
N TYR A 10 1.90 -8.63 10.11
CA TYR A 10 2.59 -9.70 9.40
C TYR A 10 1.88 -11.06 9.51
N ALA A 11 1.36 -11.40 10.69
CA ALA A 11 0.62 -12.64 10.88
C ALA A 11 -0.67 -12.67 10.04
N THR A 12 -1.29 -11.50 9.83
CA THR A 12 -2.48 -11.37 8.98
C THR A 12 -2.16 -11.72 7.52
N GLY A 13 -1.05 -11.20 6.98
CA GLY A 13 -0.63 -11.50 5.61
C GLY A 13 -0.33 -12.98 5.35
N ALA A 14 0.29 -13.67 6.32
CA ALA A 14 0.54 -15.10 6.22
C ALA A 14 -0.75 -15.93 6.28
N ARG A 15 -1.66 -15.60 7.21
CA ARG A 15 -2.96 -16.29 7.33
C ARG A 15 -3.82 -16.11 6.09
N ASP A 16 -3.84 -14.92 5.50
CA ASP A 16 -4.59 -14.63 4.29
C ASP A 16 -4.09 -15.46 3.11
N TYR A 17 -2.77 -15.52 2.92
CA TYR A 17 -2.15 -16.37 1.89
C TYR A 17 -2.46 -17.86 2.07
N ILE A 18 -2.32 -18.38 3.30
CA ILE A 18 -2.64 -19.80 3.59
C ILE A 18 -4.12 -20.08 3.32
N SER A 19 -5.01 -19.19 3.77
CA SER A 19 -6.45 -19.34 3.55
C SER A 19 -6.81 -19.32 2.06
N PHE A 20 -6.16 -18.46 1.28
CA PHE A 20 -6.28 -18.45 -0.18
C PHE A 20 -5.86 -19.79 -0.79
N CYS A 21 -4.70 -20.32 -0.42
CA CYS A 21 -4.22 -21.59 -0.95
C CYS A 21 -5.15 -22.75 -0.59
N LEU A 22 -5.59 -22.85 0.66
CA LEU A 22 -6.50 -23.90 1.13
C LEU A 22 -7.87 -23.83 0.43
N SER A 23 -8.45 -22.63 0.32
CA SER A 23 -9.76 -22.45 -0.33
C SER A 23 -9.77 -22.72 -1.84
N HIS A 24 -8.60 -22.62 -2.50
CA HIS A 24 -8.47 -22.86 -3.93
C HIS A 24 -7.75 -24.17 -4.26
N SER A 25 -7.54 -25.04 -3.26
CA SER A 25 -6.81 -26.31 -3.41
C SER A 25 -5.44 -26.15 -4.08
N LEU A 26 -4.75 -25.05 -3.75
CA LEU A 26 -3.40 -24.76 -4.24
C LEU A 26 -2.34 -25.18 -3.21
N PRO A 27 -1.13 -25.57 -3.66
CA PRO A 27 -0.01 -25.81 -2.77
C PRO A 27 0.31 -24.56 -1.93
N LEU A 28 0.76 -24.77 -0.69
CA LEU A 28 1.26 -23.70 0.18
C LEU A 28 2.63 -23.16 -0.28
N ASP A 29 3.30 -23.87 -1.19
CA ASP A 29 4.57 -23.44 -1.76
C ASP A 29 4.39 -22.14 -2.58
N PRO A 30 5.07 -21.04 -2.19
CA PRO A 30 5.00 -19.74 -2.82
C PRO A 30 5.79 -19.67 -4.12
N THR A 31 5.40 -20.50 -5.09
CA THR A 31 5.92 -20.43 -6.48
C THR A 31 5.53 -19.10 -7.13
N PRO A 32 6.25 -18.65 -8.19
CA PRO A 32 5.88 -17.43 -8.91
C PRO A 32 4.43 -17.44 -9.38
N GLN A 33 3.92 -18.60 -9.81
CA GLN A 33 2.55 -18.75 -10.28
C GLN A 33 1.54 -18.60 -9.13
N THR A 34 1.79 -19.24 -7.98
CA THR A 34 0.91 -19.14 -6.81
C THR A 34 0.87 -17.72 -6.27
N LEU A 35 2.03 -17.06 -6.15
CA LEU A 35 2.13 -15.68 -5.70
C LEU A 35 1.41 -14.71 -6.65
N ALA A 36 1.59 -14.88 -7.97
CA ALA A 36 0.90 -14.07 -8.97
C ALA A 36 -0.63 -14.24 -8.88
N ARG A 37 -1.13 -15.48 -8.75
CA ARG A 37 -2.56 -15.76 -8.59
C ARG A 37 -3.12 -15.15 -7.32
N TYR A 38 -2.42 -15.30 -6.20
CA TYR A 38 -2.80 -14.70 -4.92
C TYR A 38 -2.92 -13.18 -5.04
N ILE A 39 -1.90 -12.49 -5.56
CA ILE A 39 -1.95 -11.04 -5.72
C ILE A 39 -3.10 -10.63 -6.63
N ALA A 40 -3.27 -11.28 -7.78
CA ALA A 40 -4.35 -10.97 -8.72
C ALA A 40 -5.74 -11.13 -8.07
N TYR A 41 -5.94 -12.23 -7.33
CA TYR A 41 -7.18 -12.51 -6.60
C TYR A 41 -7.43 -11.49 -5.49
N THR A 42 -6.48 -11.30 -4.58
CA THR A 42 -6.65 -10.42 -3.42
C THR A 42 -6.77 -8.95 -3.82
N SER A 43 -6.11 -8.55 -4.93
CA SER A 43 -6.25 -7.22 -5.52
C SER A 43 -7.65 -6.93 -6.06
N ARG A 44 -8.51 -7.94 -6.20
CA ARG A 44 -9.94 -7.74 -6.51
C ARG A 44 -10.71 -7.13 -5.33
N TYR A 45 -10.24 -7.33 -4.11
CA TYR A 45 -10.96 -6.95 -2.90
C TYR A 45 -10.29 -5.77 -2.19
N ILE A 46 -8.95 -5.69 -2.23
CA ILE A 46 -8.19 -4.65 -1.54
C ILE A 46 -7.05 -4.09 -2.40
N ALA A 47 -6.84 -2.77 -2.37
CA ALA A 47 -5.72 -2.12 -3.06
C ALA A 47 -4.35 -2.46 -2.44
N SER A 48 -4.34 -2.81 -1.15
CA SER A 48 -3.14 -3.12 -0.38
C SER A 48 -2.64 -4.56 -0.51
N ALA A 49 -3.21 -5.38 -1.40
CA ALA A 49 -2.86 -6.80 -1.54
C ALA A 49 -1.33 -7.06 -1.66
N PRO A 50 -0.55 -6.29 -2.44
CA PRO A 50 0.91 -6.50 -2.51
C PRO A 50 1.64 -6.31 -1.17
N LYS A 51 1.09 -5.53 -0.23
CA LYS A 51 1.68 -5.32 1.10
C LYS A 51 1.59 -6.58 1.96
N TYR A 52 0.59 -7.43 1.72
CA TYR A 52 0.37 -8.65 2.50
C TYR A 52 1.47 -9.68 2.23
N LEU A 53 2.10 -9.66 1.05
CA LEU A 53 3.28 -10.48 0.77
C LEU A 53 4.48 -10.13 1.64
N THR A 54 4.61 -8.88 2.08
CA THR A 54 5.67 -8.51 3.03
C THR A 54 5.45 -9.17 4.39
N GLY A 55 4.18 -9.31 4.81
CA GLY A 55 3.82 -10.07 6.01
C GLY A 55 4.01 -11.58 5.84
N ALA A 56 3.55 -12.12 4.71
CA ALA A 56 3.71 -13.53 4.38
C ALA A 56 5.19 -13.95 4.32
N ARG A 57 6.05 -13.10 3.73
CA ARG A 57 7.52 -13.28 3.71
C ARG A 57 8.09 -13.62 5.09
N HIS A 58 7.67 -12.89 6.13
CA HIS A 58 8.23 -13.04 7.46
C HIS A 58 8.08 -14.46 8.01
N PHE A 59 6.94 -15.09 7.75
CA PHE A 59 6.62 -16.45 8.23
C PHE A 59 6.98 -17.55 7.22
N LEU A 60 6.86 -17.28 5.92
CA LEU A 60 7.05 -18.29 4.89
C LEU A 60 8.51 -18.47 4.49
N ARG A 61 9.37 -17.46 4.66
CA ARG A 61 10.78 -17.53 4.22
C ARG A 61 11.58 -18.63 4.92
N GLU A 62 11.27 -18.94 6.19
CA GLU A 62 11.97 -20.00 6.93
C GLU A 62 11.62 -21.40 6.39
N LEU A 63 10.40 -21.56 5.88
CA LEU A 63 9.92 -22.82 5.30
C LEU A 63 10.22 -22.93 3.79
N TYR A 64 10.24 -21.79 3.10
CA TYR A 64 10.43 -21.67 1.67
C TYR A 64 11.53 -20.64 1.36
N PRO A 65 12.81 -21.06 1.34
CA PRO A 65 13.95 -20.15 1.14
C PRO A 65 13.87 -19.36 -0.18
N GLU A 66 13.28 -19.98 -1.20
CA GLU A 66 13.09 -19.41 -2.54
C GLU A 66 12.01 -18.33 -2.61
N PHE A 67 11.30 -18.03 -1.50
CA PHE A 67 10.21 -17.06 -1.48
C PHE A 67 10.61 -15.71 -2.09
N GLU A 68 11.80 -15.20 -1.76
CA GLU A 68 12.24 -13.89 -2.24
C GLU A 68 12.56 -13.90 -3.74
N GLN A 69 13.20 -14.96 -4.22
CA GLN A 69 13.47 -15.15 -5.65
C GLN A 69 12.17 -15.28 -6.43
N ASN A 70 11.22 -16.08 -5.91
CA ASN A 70 9.91 -16.27 -6.52
C ASN A 70 9.09 -14.97 -6.54
N ARG A 71 9.17 -14.17 -5.47
CA ARG A 71 8.53 -12.85 -5.41
C ARG A 71 9.17 -11.86 -6.39
N ALA A 72 10.48 -11.91 -6.58
CA ALA A 72 11.21 -11.07 -7.53
C ALA A 72 11.00 -11.49 -8.99
N HIS A 73 10.41 -12.66 -9.24
CA HIS A 73 10.16 -13.16 -10.58
C HIS A 73 9.37 -12.14 -11.44
N PRO A 74 9.74 -11.92 -12.71
CA PRO A 74 9.13 -10.88 -13.57
C PRO A 74 7.61 -10.95 -13.65
N MET A 75 7.05 -12.15 -13.71
CA MET A 75 5.58 -12.36 -13.70
C MET A 75 4.92 -11.80 -12.44
N VAL A 76 5.50 -12.05 -11.26
CA VAL A 76 4.95 -11.56 -9.99
C VAL A 76 5.03 -10.04 -9.94
N GLN A 77 6.17 -9.48 -10.35
CA GLN A 77 6.35 -8.03 -10.42
C GLN A 77 5.38 -7.35 -11.40
N ALA A 78 5.13 -7.96 -12.56
CA ALA A 78 4.16 -7.47 -13.53
C ALA A 78 2.73 -7.47 -12.95
N VAL A 79 2.34 -8.53 -12.23
CA VAL A 79 1.02 -8.57 -11.55
C VAL A 79 0.94 -7.55 -10.42
N ILE A 80 2.00 -7.35 -9.64
CA ILE A 80 2.04 -6.28 -8.62
C ILE A 80 1.86 -4.91 -9.28
N ALA A 81 2.59 -4.62 -10.36
CA ALA A 81 2.46 -3.36 -11.08
C ALA A 81 1.05 -3.18 -11.65
N GLY A 82 0.49 -4.23 -12.26
CA GLY A 82 -0.88 -4.25 -12.77
C GLY A 82 -1.92 -4.00 -11.68
N SER A 83 -1.79 -4.67 -10.54
CA SER A 83 -2.70 -4.48 -9.40
C SER A 83 -2.72 -3.05 -8.89
N ARG A 84 -1.55 -2.42 -8.76
CA ARG A 84 -1.42 -1.01 -8.36
C ARG A 84 -2.08 -0.08 -9.38
N LYS A 85 -1.94 -0.38 -10.67
CA LYS A 85 -2.53 0.42 -11.75
C LYS A 85 -4.06 0.31 -11.77
N VAL A 86 -4.60 -0.90 -11.68
CA VAL A 86 -6.06 -1.15 -11.70
C VAL A 86 -6.75 -0.58 -10.45
N ARG A 87 -6.05 -0.55 -9.32
CA ARG A 87 -6.55 -0.05 -8.03
C ARG A 87 -6.01 1.32 -7.65
N ALA A 88 -5.38 2.03 -8.57
CA ALA A 88 -4.95 3.39 -8.29
C ALA A 88 -6.18 4.26 -8.10
N ASP A 89 -6.21 5.01 -7.00
CA ASP A 89 -7.21 6.06 -6.85
C ASP A 89 -7.05 7.08 -7.98
N PRO A 90 -8.15 7.66 -8.48
CA PRO A 90 -8.06 8.76 -9.41
C PRO A 90 -7.19 9.85 -8.81
N VAL A 91 -6.34 10.46 -9.63
CA VAL A 91 -5.53 11.58 -9.16
C VAL A 91 -6.45 12.77 -8.91
N HIS A 92 -6.85 12.96 -7.66
CA HIS A 92 -7.55 14.15 -7.21
C HIS A 92 -6.52 15.25 -6.95
N ARG A 93 -6.27 16.08 -7.96
CA ARG A 93 -5.42 17.27 -7.79
C ARG A 93 -6.23 18.34 -7.05
N LYS A 94 -5.65 18.91 -6.00
CA LYS A 94 -6.12 20.21 -5.48
C LYS A 94 -6.04 21.23 -6.62
N LEU A 95 -6.98 22.16 -6.67
CA LEU A 95 -6.90 23.27 -7.61
C LEU A 95 -5.58 24.01 -7.40
N PRO A 96 -4.95 24.52 -8.48
CA PRO A 96 -3.76 25.33 -8.33
C PRO A 96 -4.09 26.54 -7.47
N LEU A 97 -3.19 26.89 -6.55
CA LEU A 97 -3.31 28.10 -5.75
C LEU A 97 -3.19 29.30 -6.70
N ARG A 98 -4.24 30.11 -6.78
CA ARG A 98 -4.28 31.30 -7.61
C ARG A 98 -3.91 32.52 -6.78
N THR A 99 -3.51 33.59 -7.46
CA THR A 99 -3.28 34.89 -6.84
C THR A 99 -4.51 35.40 -6.09
N ALA A 100 -5.72 35.12 -6.59
CA ALA A 100 -6.97 35.45 -5.90
C ALA A 100 -7.13 34.70 -4.56
N ASP A 101 -6.68 33.45 -4.48
CA ASP A 101 -6.73 32.66 -3.25
C ASP A 101 -5.75 33.24 -2.21
N LEU A 102 -4.56 33.67 -2.65
CA LEU A 102 -3.57 34.35 -1.80
C LEU A 102 -4.09 35.69 -1.27
N LEU A 103 -4.71 36.50 -2.11
CA LEU A 103 -5.32 37.78 -1.69
C LEU A 103 -6.46 37.55 -0.70
N THR A 104 -7.27 36.52 -0.93
CA THR A 104 -8.36 36.14 -0.01
C THR A 104 -7.79 35.73 1.35
N PHE A 105 -6.73 34.91 1.36
CA PHE A 105 -6.05 34.53 2.59
C PHE A 105 -5.46 35.73 3.32
N ALA A 106 -4.74 36.62 2.62
CA ALA A 106 -4.14 37.80 3.23
C ALA A 106 -5.18 38.70 3.91
N ASN A 107 -6.34 38.89 3.29
CA ASN A 107 -7.44 39.66 3.89
C ASN A 107 -8.02 38.96 5.13
N ILE A 108 -8.17 37.63 5.11
CA ILE A 108 -8.66 36.86 6.26
C ILE A 108 -7.66 36.94 7.42
N ALA A 109 -6.36 36.79 7.14
CA ALA A 109 -5.31 36.86 8.13
C ALA A 109 -5.24 38.24 8.81
N ASP A 110 -5.35 39.32 8.02
CA ASP A 110 -5.41 40.69 8.53
C ASP A 110 -6.62 40.90 9.46
N MET A 111 -7.77 40.33 9.11
CA MET A 111 -8.98 40.40 9.94
C MET A 111 -8.91 39.54 11.22
N SER A 112 -8.18 38.42 11.18
CA SER A 112 -8.07 37.47 12.29
C SER A 112 -7.35 38.07 13.50
N HIS A 113 -6.36 38.92 13.27
CA HIS A 113 -5.42 39.45 14.29
C HIS A 113 -4.68 38.36 15.08
N ASP A 114 -4.77 37.10 14.66
CA ASP A 114 -4.01 36.00 15.23
C ASP A 114 -2.55 36.07 14.76
N PHE A 115 -1.63 35.84 15.68
CA PHE A 115 -0.20 35.93 15.40
C PHE A 115 0.25 34.92 14.33
N ASP A 116 -0.29 33.69 14.35
CA ASP A 116 0.11 32.63 13.43
C ASP A 116 -0.40 32.93 12.01
N ASP A 117 -1.62 33.46 11.89
CA ASP A 117 -2.20 33.87 10.61
C ASP A 117 -1.41 35.04 9.97
N LEU A 118 -1.07 36.05 10.78
CA LEU A 118 -0.28 37.21 10.33
C LEU A 118 1.16 36.82 9.97
N LEU A 119 1.78 35.93 10.75
CA LEU A 119 3.10 35.39 10.45
C LEU A 119 3.07 34.65 9.10
N PHE A 120 2.08 33.79 8.90
CA PHE A 120 1.96 33.05 7.64
C PHE A 120 1.72 33.96 6.42
N ALA A 121 1.03 35.10 6.59
CA ALA A 121 0.79 36.05 5.50
C ALA A 121 2.04 36.83 5.05
N THR A 122 3.11 36.84 5.84
CA THR A 122 4.31 37.66 5.60
C THR A 122 5.57 36.88 5.18
N ILE A 123 5.50 35.53 5.19
CA ILE A 123 6.57 34.62 4.75
C ILE A 123 6.48 34.34 3.25
#